data_AF-A0A2I0K8I8-F1
#
_entry.id   AF-A0A2I0K8I8-F1
#
_cell.length_a   1.000
_cell.length_b   1.000
_cell.length_c   1.000
_cell.angle_alpha   90.00
_cell.angle_beta   90.00
_cell.angle_gamma   90.00
#
_symmetry.space_group_name_H-M   'P 1'
#
loop_
_entity.id
_entity.type
_entity.pdbx_description
1 polymer ?
#
loop_
_entity_poly.entity_id
_entity_poly.type
_entity_poly.pdbx_seq_one_letter_code
_entity_poly.pdbx_strand_id
1 'polypeptide(L)'
;MEGWDPNTKSTLTQIPLLTVKAGPRDGGAWTQRLKEEYKAMIAYTQMNKSNDNDWFRISAANPEGTRWTGKCWYVHNLLKYEFDLQFDIPVTYPATAPEIELPQLDGKTQKMYRGGKICLTVHFKPLWAKNW
;
A
#
# COMPACT_ATOMS: atom_id res chain seq x y z
N MET A 1 -3.09 -12.28 16.11
CA MET A 1 -1.68 -12.36 15.65
C MET A 1 -1.20 -13.80 15.48
N GLU A 2 -1.94 -14.81 15.95
CA GLU A 2 -1.74 -16.20 15.48
C GLU A 2 -2.19 -16.33 14.01
N GLY A 3 -1.43 -17.06 13.20
CA GLY A 3 -1.75 -17.37 11.80
C GLY A 3 -0.97 -16.59 10.73
N TRP A 4 -0.03 -15.72 11.12
CA TRP A 4 0.89 -15.07 10.17
C TRP A 4 2.13 -15.91 10.01
N ASP A 5 2.65 -16.01 8.79
CA ASP A 5 3.95 -16.64 8.62
C ASP A 5 5.04 -15.77 9.30
N PRO A 6 6.07 -16.40 9.89
CA PRO A 6 7.08 -15.69 10.69
C PRO A 6 7.79 -14.56 9.91
N ASN A 7 7.98 -14.73 8.60
CA ASN A 7 8.68 -13.76 7.78
C ASN A 7 7.86 -12.50 7.60
N THR A 8 6.57 -12.63 7.26
CA THR A 8 5.67 -11.48 7.15
C THR A 8 5.59 -10.71 8.48
N LYS A 9 5.55 -11.42 9.62
CA LYS A 9 5.53 -10.77 10.93
C LYS A 9 6.82 -9.98 11.20
N SER A 10 7.98 -10.57 10.93
CA SER A 10 9.29 -9.91 11.11
C SER A 10 9.41 -8.65 10.26
N THR A 11 9.02 -8.74 8.98
CA THR A 11 9.01 -7.61 8.04
C THR A 11 8.14 -6.45 8.54
N LEU A 12 6.92 -6.73 9.02
CA LEU A 12 6.03 -5.67 9.50
C LEU A 12 6.57 -4.92 10.72
N THR A 13 7.26 -5.60 11.64
CA THR A 13 7.78 -4.96 12.85
C THR A 13 8.88 -3.93 12.61
N GLN A 14 9.46 -3.92 11.40
CA GLN A 14 10.54 -3.01 11.01
C GLN A 14 10.02 -1.76 10.27
N ILE A 15 8.76 -1.74 9.87
CA ILE A 15 8.16 -0.58 9.19
C ILE A 15 7.85 0.49 10.24
N PRO A 16 8.34 1.74 10.08
CA PRO A 16 8.01 2.82 11.00
C PRO A 16 6.50 3.03 11.10
N LEU A 17 5.97 3.03 12.33
CA LEU A 17 4.56 3.32 12.58
C LEU A 17 4.29 4.82 12.44
N LEU A 18 3.08 5.15 12.00
CA LEU A 18 2.60 6.51 11.82
C LEU A 18 1.80 6.92 13.06
N THR A 19 1.92 8.18 13.45
CA THR A 19 1.32 8.69 14.69
C THR A 19 0.27 9.76 14.44
N VAL A 20 0.34 10.46 13.30
CA VAL A 20 -0.58 11.53 12.96
C VAL A 20 -1.90 10.94 12.44
N LYS A 21 -3.00 11.19 13.14
CA LYS A 21 -4.35 10.81 12.71
C LYS A 21 -4.99 11.93 11.91
N ALA A 22 -4.61 12.03 10.64
CA ALA A 22 -5.12 13.05 9.73
C ALA A 22 -5.36 12.47 8.33
N GLY A 23 -6.46 12.88 7.70
CA GLY A 23 -6.82 12.56 6.33
C GLY A 23 -6.67 13.76 5.38
N PRO A 24 -6.99 13.58 4.09
CA PRO A 24 -6.77 14.58 3.02
C PRO A 24 -7.41 15.96 3.25
N ARG A 25 -8.38 16.08 4.15
CA ARG A 25 -9.10 17.33 4.44
C ARG A 25 -8.54 18.11 5.62
N ASP A 26 -7.56 17.57 6.33
CA ASP A 26 -7.05 18.14 7.59
C ASP A 26 -5.91 19.14 7.39
N GLY A 27 -5.75 19.68 6.18
CA GLY A 27 -4.81 20.75 5.85
C GLY A 27 -3.37 20.46 6.30
N GLY A 28 -2.82 21.31 7.18
CA GLY A 28 -1.44 21.14 7.66
C GLY A 28 -1.18 19.83 8.40
N ALA A 29 -2.19 19.25 9.05
CA ALA A 29 -2.04 17.94 9.71
C ALA A 29 -1.90 16.81 8.67
N TRP A 30 -2.58 16.91 7.54
CA TRP A 30 -2.39 15.99 6.40
C TRP A 30 -0.97 16.07 5.87
N THR A 31 -0.40 17.27 5.76
CA THR A 31 1.01 17.43 5.34
C THR A 31 1.98 16.73 6.31
N GLN A 32 1.72 16.77 7.62
CA GLN A 32 2.54 16.02 8.59
C GLN A 32 2.36 14.52 8.44
N ARG A 33 1.11 14.04 8.27
CA ARG A 33 0.83 12.63 7.98
C ARG A 33 1.55 12.16 6.72
N LEU A 34 1.50 12.93 5.62
CA LEU A 34 2.20 12.58 4.38
C LEU A 34 3.72 12.44 4.56
N LYS A 35 4.34 13.27 5.42
CA LYS A 35 5.77 13.11 5.74
C LYS A 35 6.03 11.77 6.44
N GLU A 36 5.15 11.34 7.35
CA GLU A 36 5.25 10.02 7.98
C GLU A 36 5.06 8.89 6.96
N GLU A 37 4.09 9.01 6.04
CA GLU A 37 3.86 8.04 4.95
C GLU A 37 5.10 7.88 4.07
N TYR A 38 5.69 8.98 3.60
CA TYR A 38 6.92 8.93 2.81
C TYR A 38 8.08 8.30 3.59
N LYS A 39 8.24 8.65 4.88
CA LYS A 39 9.29 8.07 5.72
C LYS A 39 9.12 6.55 5.87
N ALA A 40 7.91 6.09 6.15
CA ALA A 40 7.59 4.67 6.28
C ALA A 40 7.81 3.93 4.95
N MET A 41 7.35 4.50 3.83
CA MET A 41 7.52 3.91 2.50
C MET A 41 9.00 3.82 2.09
N ILE A 42 9.79 4.87 2.34
CA ILE A 42 11.24 4.88 2.06
C ILE A 42 11.93 3.79 2.88
N ALA A 43 11.65 3.70 4.18
CA ALA A 43 12.23 2.68 5.05
C ALA A 43 11.87 1.26 4.59
N TYR A 44 10.59 1.01 4.28
CA TYR A 44 10.14 -0.29 3.77
C TYR A 44 10.83 -0.65 2.45
N THR A 45 10.96 0.31 1.55
CA THR A 45 11.62 0.12 0.26
C THR A 45 13.12 -0.14 0.40
N GLN A 46 13.81 0.56 1.31
CA GLN A 46 15.22 0.32 1.61
C GLN A 46 15.44 -1.09 2.17
N MET A 47 14.58 -1.53 3.10
CA MET A 47 14.61 -2.88 3.65
C MET A 47 14.33 -3.95 2.58
N ASN A 48 13.37 -3.71 1.69
CA ASN A 48 13.09 -4.62 0.57
C ASN A 48 14.32 -4.77 -0.33
N LYS A 49 15.01 -3.66 -0.67
CA LYS A 49 16.26 -3.70 -1.45
C LYS A 49 17.38 -4.46 -0.74
N SER A 50 17.59 -4.23 0.57
CA SER A 50 18.66 -4.90 1.30
C SER A 50 18.45 -6.41 1.43
N ASN A 51 17.19 -6.85 1.33
CA ASN A 51 16.79 -8.25 1.38
C ASN A 51 16.52 -8.86 0.00
N ASP A 52 16.95 -8.20 -1.08
CA ASP A 52 16.74 -8.63 -2.48
C ASP A 52 15.28 -8.97 -2.83
N ASN A 53 14.35 -8.19 -2.25
CA ASN A 53 12.90 -8.34 -2.42
C ASN A 53 12.25 -7.01 -2.81
N ASP A 54 12.92 -6.22 -3.65
CA ASP A 54 12.35 -4.99 -4.21
C ASP A 54 11.20 -5.38 -5.17
N TRP A 55 9.97 -4.94 -4.88
CA TRP A 55 8.77 -5.40 -5.59
C TRP A 55 7.83 -4.28 -6.06
N PHE A 56 8.11 -3.01 -5.75
CA PHE A 56 7.28 -1.89 -6.20
C PHE A 56 7.99 -0.53 -6.22
N ARG A 57 7.40 0.41 -6.97
CA ARG A 57 7.67 1.85 -6.96
C ARG A 57 6.35 2.58 -7.09
N ILE A 58 6.07 3.52 -6.19
CA ILE A 58 4.91 4.42 -6.29
C ILE A 58 5.32 5.84 -5.91
N SER A 59 4.58 6.80 -6.41
CA SER A 59 4.72 8.22 -6.08
C SER A 59 3.35 8.89 -6.11
N ALA A 60 3.21 9.99 -5.37
CA ALA A 60 2.05 10.85 -5.53
C ALA A 60 2.00 11.39 -6.96
N ALA A 61 0.87 11.21 -7.63
CA ALA A 61 0.61 11.74 -8.97
C ALA A 61 0.18 13.22 -8.93
N ASN A 62 -0.06 13.76 -7.73
CA ASN A 62 -0.43 15.14 -7.50
C ASN A 62 0.25 15.71 -6.24
N PRO A 63 0.44 17.04 -6.15
CA PRO A 63 1.12 17.67 -5.01
C PRO A 63 0.43 17.43 -3.66
N GLU A 64 -0.89 17.22 -3.67
CA GLU A 64 -1.68 17.00 -2.46
C GLU A 64 -1.49 15.60 -1.87
N GLY A 65 -0.82 14.68 -2.57
CA GLY A 65 -0.60 13.31 -2.10
C GLY A 65 -1.87 12.47 -2.00
N THR A 66 -2.93 12.83 -2.74
CA THR A 66 -4.23 12.16 -2.69
C THR A 66 -4.46 11.18 -3.83
N ARG A 67 -3.63 11.20 -4.86
CA ARG A 67 -3.58 10.20 -5.92
C ARG A 67 -2.18 9.62 -6.01
N TRP A 68 -2.08 8.31 -6.11
CA TRP A 68 -0.82 7.58 -6.20
C TRP A 68 -0.80 6.68 -7.42
N THR A 69 0.32 6.67 -8.10
CA THR A 69 0.55 5.82 -9.27
C THR A 69 1.95 5.23 -9.22
N GLY A 70 2.16 4.17 -9.98
CA GLY A 70 3.46 3.54 -10.11
C GLY A 70 3.35 2.15 -10.70
N LYS A 71 4.27 1.28 -10.28
CA LYS A 71 4.34 -0.10 -10.73
C LYS A 71 4.66 -1.03 -9.58
N CYS A 72 4.12 -2.24 -9.63
CA CYS A 72 4.58 -3.36 -8.82
C CYS A 72 4.98 -4.52 -9.72
N TRP A 73 5.82 -5.40 -9.23
CA TRP A 73 6.23 -6.58 -9.98
C TRP A 73 6.38 -7.80 -9.09
N TYR A 74 6.30 -8.95 -9.73
CA TYR A 74 6.44 -10.26 -9.09
C TYR A 74 7.33 -11.14 -9.95
N VAL A 75 8.26 -11.86 -9.32
CA VAL A 75 9.14 -12.81 -10.02
C VAL A 75 8.62 -14.22 -9.78
N HIS A 76 8.31 -14.94 -10.85
CA HIS A 76 7.90 -16.34 -10.79
C HIS A 76 8.58 -17.13 -11.89
N ASN A 77 9.19 -18.26 -11.56
CA ASN A 77 9.96 -19.09 -12.49
C ASN A 77 10.99 -18.28 -13.30
N LEU A 78 11.74 -17.40 -12.63
CA LEU A 78 12.73 -16.50 -13.22
C LEU A 78 12.17 -15.49 -14.25
N LEU A 79 10.85 -15.34 -14.34
CA LEU A 79 10.18 -14.34 -15.15
C LEU A 79 9.66 -13.21 -14.27
N LYS A 80 10.01 -11.97 -14.63
CA LYS A 80 9.48 -10.77 -13.99
C LYS A 80 8.17 -10.35 -14.67
N TYR A 81 7.10 -10.32 -13.90
CA TYR A 81 5.80 -9.80 -14.29
C TYR A 81 5.62 -8.42 -13.65
N GLU A 82 5.43 -7.38 -14.47
CA GLU A 82 5.30 -6.00 -14.01
C GLU A 82 3.91 -5.46 -14.35
N PHE A 83 3.31 -4.73 -13.41
CA PHE A 83 1.95 -4.22 -13.50
C PHE A 83 1.89 -2.75 -13.13
N ASP A 84 1.06 -1.99 -13.85
CA ASP A 84 0.68 -0.65 -13.44
C ASP A 84 -0.18 -0.71 -12.17
N LEU A 85 0.16 0.13 -11.19
CA LEU A 85 -0.51 0.24 -9.90
C LEU A 85 -0.97 1.68 -9.70
N GLN A 86 -2.23 1.85 -9.29
CA GLN A 86 -2.77 3.14 -8.92
C GLN A 86 -3.76 3.03 -7.77
N PHE A 87 -3.96 4.13 -7.04
CA PHE A 87 -5.03 4.28 -6.06
C PHE A 87 -5.23 5.75 -5.68
N ASP A 88 -6.45 6.08 -5.25
CA ASP A 88 -6.76 7.37 -4.63
C ASP A 88 -6.86 7.18 -3.10
N ILE A 89 -6.43 8.18 -2.34
CA ILE A 89 -6.58 8.23 -0.89
C ILE A 89 -8.04 8.60 -0.57
N PRO A 90 -8.79 7.76 0.17
CA PRO A 90 -10.16 8.09 0.52
C PRO A 90 -10.20 9.28 1.48
N VAL A 91 -11.28 10.06 1.42
CA VAL A 91 -11.48 11.23 2.31
C VAL A 91 -11.42 10.85 3.79
N THR A 92 -11.81 9.61 4.12
CA THR A 92 -11.82 9.06 5.48
C THR A 92 -10.54 8.29 5.82
N TYR A 93 -9.48 8.39 5.02
CA TYR A 93 -8.16 7.91 5.39
C TYR A 93 -7.65 8.64 6.65
N PRO A 94 -6.93 7.99 7.57
CA PRO A 94 -6.51 6.58 7.58
C PRO A 94 -7.57 5.57 8.04
N ALA A 95 -8.72 6.02 8.57
CA ALA A 95 -9.75 5.10 9.07
C ALA A 95 -10.26 4.12 7.99
N THR A 96 -10.33 4.56 6.74
CA THR A 96 -10.59 3.71 5.57
C THR A 96 -9.31 3.48 4.78
N ALA A 97 -8.95 2.22 4.54
CA ALA A 97 -7.83 1.85 3.67
C ALA A 97 -8.08 2.26 2.21
N PRO A 98 -7.05 2.67 1.44
CA PRO A 98 -7.18 2.90 0.01
C PRO A 98 -7.48 1.58 -0.74
N GLU A 99 -8.19 1.71 -1.86
CA GLU A 99 -8.47 0.58 -2.76
C GLU A 99 -7.39 0.53 -3.86
N ILE A 100 -6.54 -0.48 -3.82
CA ILE A 100 -5.45 -0.66 -4.80
C ILE A 100 -6.02 -1.18 -6.12
N GLU A 101 -5.61 -0.55 -7.22
CA GLU A 101 -6.02 -0.90 -8.57
C GLU A 101 -4.83 -1.43 -9.38
N LEU A 102 -5.04 -2.55 -10.07
CA LEU A 102 -4.14 -3.13 -11.07
C LEU A 102 -4.91 -3.25 -12.40
N PRO A 103 -5.04 -2.15 -13.18
CA PRO A 103 -5.95 -2.10 -14.34
C PRO A 103 -5.68 -3.18 -15.40
N GLN A 104 -4.41 -3.56 -15.55
CA GLN A 104 -3.97 -4.57 -16.53
C GLN A 104 -4.45 -6.00 -16.21
N LEU A 105 -4.97 -6.22 -15.00
CA LEU A 105 -5.54 -7.49 -14.53
C LEU A 105 -7.07 -7.50 -14.55
N ASP A 106 -7.73 -6.39 -14.91
CA ASP A 106 -9.19 -6.33 -14.96
C ASP A 106 -9.75 -7.38 -15.93
N GLY A 107 -10.78 -8.10 -15.48
CA GLY A 107 -11.37 -9.24 -16.20
C GLY A 107 -10.52 -10.52 -16.27
N LYS A 108 -9.28 -10.54 -15.77
CA LYS A 108 -8.40 -11.72 -15.81
C LYS A 108 -8.46 -12.60 -14.56
N THR A 109 -9.13 -12.14 -13.51
CA THR A 109 -9.28 -12.87 -12.25
C THR A 109 -10.61 -12.57 -11.57
N GLN A 110 -11.15 -13.55 -10.84
CA GLN A 110 -12.35 -13.38 -9.99
C GLN A 110 -12.04 -12.62 -8.69
N LYS A 111 -10.76 -12.48 -8.31
CA LYS A 111 -10.32 -11.75 -7.11
C LYS A 111 -10.10 -10.26 -7.40
N MET A 112 -11.01 -9.68 -8.15
CA MET A 112 -10.95 -8.28 -8.59
C MET A 112 -12.37 -7.73 -8.76
N TYR A 113 -12.60 -6.51 -8.31
CA TYR A 113 -13.81 -5.75 -8.61
C TYR A 113 -13.62 -4.97 -9.92
N ARG A 114 -14.74 -4.52 -10.51
CA ARG A 114 -14.75 -3.73 -11.74
C ARG A 114 -13.79 -2.54 -11.64
N GLY A 115 -13.00 -2.32 -12.69
CA GLY A 115 -12.03 -1.22 -12.76
C GLY A 115 -10.67 -1.55 -12.16
N GLY A 116 -10.33 -2.83 -12.00
CA GLY A 116 -8.99 -3.25 -11.58
C GLY A 116 -8.75 -3.29 -10.07
N LYS A 117 -9.75 -2.99 -9.25
CA LYS A 117 -9.63 -2.96 -7.78
C LYS A 117 -9.45 -4.36 -7.21
N ILE A 118 -8.36 -4.61 -6.49
CA ILE A 118 -8.07 -5.95 -5.96
C ILE A 118 -9.04 -6.35 -4.85
N CYS A 119 -9.51 -7.59 -4.88
CA CYS A 119 -10.34 -8.15 -3.81
C CYS A 119 -9.45 -8.72 -2.71
N LEU A 120 -9.23 -7.92 -1.66
CA LEU A 120 -8.46 -8.32 -0.47
C LEU A 120 -9.15 -9.44 0.31
N THR A 121 -8.37 -10.13 1.14
CA THR A 121 -8.91 -11.19 2.01
C THR A 121 -9.85 -10.62 3.07
N VAL A 122 -10.78 -11.45 3.54
CA VAL A 122 -11.75 -11.07 4.59
C VAL A 122 -11.09 -10.63 5.90
N HIS A 123 -9.84 -11.05 6.14
CA HIS A 123 -9.07 -10.71 7.34
C HIS A 123 -8.49 -9.29 7.31
N PHE A 124 -8.38 -8.66 6.14
CA PHE A 124 -7.74 -7.36 6.00
C PHE A 124 -8.53 -6.23 6.68
N LYS A 125 -9.84 -6.11 6.40
CA LYS A 125 -10.66 -5.02 6.94
C LYS A 125 -10.68 -5.00 8.48
N PRO A 126 -10.90 -6.13 9.19
CA PRO A 126 -10.83 -6.14 10.66
C PRO A 126 -9.45 -5.82 11.21
N LEU A 127 -8.37 -6.19 10.50
CA LEU A 127 -7.01 -5.89 10.92
C LEU A 127 -6.70 -4.39 10.78
N TRP A 128 -7.06 -3.80 9.64
CA TRP A 128 -6.90 -2.36 9.40
C TRP A 128 -7.66 -1.54 10.44
N ALA A 129 -8.94 -1.89 10.68
CA ALA A 129 -9.80 -1.21 11.65
C ALA A 129 -9.21 -1.15 13.07
N LYS A 130 -8.36 -2.11 13.45
CA LYS A 130 -7.70 -2.17 14.76
C LYS A 130 -6.41 -1.35 14.85
N ASN A 131 -5.81 -0.94 13.72
CA ASN A 131 -4.43 -0.45 13.68
C ASN A 131 -4.22 0.83 12.83
N TRP A 132 -5.28 1.52 12.40
CA TRP A 132 -5.15 2.76 11.62
C TRP A 132 -4.81 4.00 12.46
#